data_AF-A0A971VY87-F1
#
_entry.id   AF-A0A971VY87-F1
#
_cell.length_a   1.000
_cell.length_b   1.000
_cell.length_c   1.000
_cell.angle_alpha   90.00
_cell.angle_beta   90.00
_cell.angle_gamma   90.00
#
_symmetry.space_group_name_H-M   'P 1'
#
loop_
_entity.id
_entity.type
_entity.pdbx_description
1 polymer ?
#
loop_
_entity_poly.entity_id
_entity_poly.type
_entity_poly.pdbx_seq_one_letter_code
_entity_poly.pdbx_strand_id
1 'polypeptide(L)' 'MKIFVINPGTTGMKAALYEDATKLWSDSESYLQSDIDLFKESTEKEESFRFANTIDILKKHGNNVFEISAVV' A
#
# COMPACT_ATOMS: atom_id res chain seq x y z
N MET A 1 1.69 19.16 3.83
CA MET A 1 2.46 17.97 4.28
C MET A 1 1.76 16.72 3.78
N LYS A 2 2.42 15.87 2.99
CA LYS A 2 1.79 14.65 2.45
C LYS A 2 1.96 13.47 3.40
N ILE A 3 0.87 12.90 3.88
CA ILE A 3 0.86 11.69 4.72
C ILE A 3 0.25 10.55 3.92
N PHE A 4 1.03 9.48 3.74
CA PHE A 4 0.54 8.27 3.08
C PHE A 4 0.09 7.25 4.13
N VAL A 5 -1.21 6.98 4.17
CA VAL A 5 -1.83 6.06 5.12
C VAL A 5 -1.98 4.71 4.45
N ILE A 6 -1.47 3.65 5.08
CA ILE A 6 -1.49 2.28 4.57
C ILE A 6 -2.15 1.35 5.58
N ASN A 7 -2.94 0.41 5.08
CA ASN A 7 -3.57 -0.62 5.89
C ASN A 7 -3.45 -1.96 5.16
N PRO A 8 -2.33 -2.69 5.36
CA PRO A 8 -2.16 -4.03 4.82
C PRO A 8 -3.10 -5.01 5.56
N GLY A 9 -3.96 -5.70 4.82
CA GLY A 9 -4.84 -6.75 5.36
C GLY A 9 -4.49 -8.12 4.79
N THR A 10 -4.98 -9.20 5.38
CA THR A 10 -4.62 -10.56 4.94
C THR A 10 -4.97 -10.84 3.48
N THR A 11 -6.09 -10.31 2.97
CA THR A 11 -6.61 -10.55 1.61
C THR A 11 -6.49 -9.34 0.67
N GLY A 12 -5.77 -8.30 1.06
CA GLY A 12 -5.69 -7.08 0.27
C GLY A 12 -5.00 -5.95 1.02
N MET A 13 -5.13 -4.73 0.52
CA MET A 13 -4.68 -3.54 1.22
C MET A 13 -5.60 -2.36 0.94
N LYS A 14 -5.61 -1.40 1.85
CA LYS A 14 -6.22 -0.10 1.65
C LYS A 14 -5.15 0.96 1.80
N ALA A 15 -5.24 2.03 1.03
CA ALA A 15 -4.36 3.16 1.18
C ALA A 15 -5.08 4.48 0.93
N ALA A 16 -4.53 5.55 1.47
CA ALA A 16 -5.02 6.90 1.24
C ALA A 16 -3.88 7.91 1.30
N LEU A 17 -3.99 8.98 0.54
CA LEU A 17 -3.06 10.11 0.62
C LEU A 17 -3.78 11.32 1.16
N TYR A 18 -3.19 11.92 2.18
CA TYR A 18 -3.64 13.18 2.75
C TYR A 18 -2.60 14.25 2.46
N GLU A 19 -3.08 15.46 2.19
CA GLU A 19 -2.28 16.68 2.24
C GLU A 19 -2.85 17.56 3.35
N ASP A 20 -2.08 17.67 4.42
CA ASP A 20 -2.51 18.24 5.69
C ASP A 20 -3.79 17.55 6.20
N ALA A 21 -4.91 18.28 6.31
CA ALA A 21 -6.19 17.72 6.75
C ALA A 21 -7.08 17.22 5.60
N THR A 22 -6.64 17.36 4.35
CA THR A 22 -7.44 17.05 3.17
C THR A 22 -7.08 15.68 2.61
N LYS A 23 -8.06 14.80 2.47
CA LYS A 23 -7.87 13.53 1.76
C LYS A 23 -7.84 13.80 0.25
N LEU A 24 -6.71 13.53 -0.39
CA LEU A 24 -6.57 13.65 -1.84
C LEU A 24 -7.20 12.45 -2.54
N TRP A 25 -6.91 11.24 -2.05
CA TRP A 25 -7.50 10.01 -2.58
C TRP A 25 -7.49 8.90 -1.54
N SER A 26 -8.32 7.88 -1.77
CA SER A 26 -8.26 6.59 -1.09
C SER A 26 -8.57 5.49 -2.08
N ASP A 27 -7.86 4.37 -1.99
CA ASP A 27 -7.98 3.24 -2.89
C ASP A 27 -7.80 1.92 -2.10
N SER A 28 -8.20 0.82 -2.71
CA SER A 28 -8.07 -0.51 -2.13
C SER A 28 -7.77 -1.54 -3.20
N GLU A 29 -6.86 -2.45 -2.88
CA GLU A 29 -6.54 -3.59 -3.73
C GLU A 29 -6.86 -4.88 -3.01
N SER A 30 -7.37 -5.85 -3.78
CA SER A 30 -7.65 -7.20 -3.29
C SER A 30 -6.66 -8.15 -3.93
N TYR A 31 -6.15 -9.09 -3.16
CA TYR A 31 -5.24 -10.12 -3.65
C TYR A 31 -6.03 -11.35 -4.06
N LEU A 32 -5.62 -12.01 -5.14
CA LEU A 32 -6.15 -13.33 -5.45
C LEU A 32 -5.59 -14.34 -4.43
N GLN A 33 -6.38 -15.37 -4.12
CA GLN A 33 -5.92 -16.42 -3.21
C GLN A 33 -4.66 -17.11 -3.75
N SER A 34 -4.55 -17.26 -5.08
CA SER A 34 -3.36 -17.79 -5.74
C SER A 34 -2.11 -16.97 -5.44
N ASP A 35 -2.22 -15.64 -5.37
CA ASP A 35 -1.09 -14.76 -5.12
C ASP A 35 -0.64 -14.85 -3.65
N ILE A 36 -1.60 -14.96 -2.73
CA ILE A 36 -1.33 -15.18 -1.31
C ILE A 36 -0.63 -16.54 -1.10
N ASP A 37 -1.10 -17.57 -1.80
CA ASP A 37 -0.59 -18.94 -1.66
C ASP A 37 0.88 -19.07 -2.07
N LEU A 38 1.36 -18.24 -3.01
CA LEU A 38 2.78 -18.21 -3.42
C LEU A 38 3.75 -17.86 -2.28
N PHE A 39 3.25 -17.22 -1.23
CA PHE A 39 4.07 -16.68 -0.15
C PHE A 39 3.77 -17.30 1.22
N LYS A 40 2.81 -18.23 1.32
CA LYS A 40 2.35 -18.86 2.59
C LYS A 40 3.45 -19.47 3.46
N GLU A 41 4.55 -19.92 2.85
CA GLU A 41 5.65 -20.58 3.56
C GLU A 41 6.82 -19.65 3.91
N SER A 42 6.74 -18.36 3.56
CA SER A 42 7.84 -17.41 3.76
C SER A 42 7.32 -16.03 4.12
N THR A 43 7.42 -15.69 5.41
CA THR A 43 7.04 -14.39 5.96
C THR A 43 7.76 -13.22 5.28
N GLU A 44 9.05 -13.37 4.96
CA GLU A 44 9.84 -12.33 4.28
C GLU A 44 9.31 -12.05 2.86
N LYS A 45 8.93 -13.09 2.12
CA LYS A 45 8.35 -12.93 0.78
C LYS A 45 6.96 -12.31 0.86
N GLU A 46 6.16 -12.69 1.85
CA GLU A 46 4.85 -12.11 2.09
C GLU A 46 4.95 -10.60 2.43
N GLU A 47 5.90 -10.23 3.30
CA GLU A 47 6.17 -8.82 3.63
C GLU A 47 6.61 -8.04 2.39
N SER A 48 7.53 -8.60 1.59
CA SER A 48 8.02 -7.98 0.36
C SER A 48 6.90 -7.76 -0.66
N PHE A 49 6.00 -8.73 -0.83
CA PHE A 49 4.83 -8.62 -1.70
C PHE A 49 3.90 -7.47 -1.24
N ARG A 50 3.60 -7.40 0.06
CA ARG A 50 2.75 -6.37 0.66
C ARG A 50 3.38 -4.97 0.53
N PHE A 51 4.70 -4.88 0.71
CA PHE A 51 5.44 -3.64 0.52
C PHE A 51 5.42 -3.18 -0.94
N ALA A 52 5.67 -4.09 -1.89
CA ALA A 52 5.63 -3.78 -3.32
C ALA A 52 4.26 -3.20 -3.73
N ASN A 53 3.16 -3.83 -3.33
CA ASN A 53 1.81 -3.35 -3.61
C ASN A 53 1.56 -1.94 -3.04
N THR A 54 2.14 -1.65 -1.87
CA THR A 54 2.04 -0.33 -1.24
C THR A 54 2.75 0.75 -2.05
N ILE A 55 3.87 0.43 -2.68
CA ILE A 55 4.56 1.35 -3.58
C ILE A 55 3.81 1.50 -4.90
N ASP A 56 3.25 0.41 -5.42
CA ASP A 56 2.55 0.41 -6.70
C ASP A 56 1.24 1.19 -6.65
N ILE A 57 0.47 1.10 -5.56
CA ILE A 57 -0.73 1.92 -5.38
C ILE A 57 -0.38 3.42 -5.31
N LEU A 58 0.74 3.79 -4.67
CA LEU A 58 1.20 5.18 -4.63
C LEU A 58 1.55 5.71 -6.04
N LYS A 59 2.28 4.90 -6.81
CA LYS A 59 2.67 5.21 -8.20
C LYS A 59 1.47 5.27 -9.14
N LYS A 60 0.49 4.38 -8.97
CA LYS A 60 -0.76 4.35 -9.75
C LYS A 60 -1.52 5.68 -9.68
N HIS A 61 -1.45 6.35 -8.53
CA HIS A 61 -2.02 7.70 -8.32
C HIS A 61 -1.05 8.84 -8.68
N GLY A 62 0.07 8.54 -9.36
CA GLY A 62 1.02 9.54 -9.84
C GLY A 62 1.90 10.17 -8.76
N ASN A 63 2.01 9.56 -7.57
CA ASN A 63 2.81 10.08 -6.47
C ASN A 63 4.15 9.32 -6.34
N ASN A 64 5.15 10.00 -5.80
CA ASN A 64 6.47 9.44 -5.51
C ASN A 64 6.72 9.41 -3.99
N VAL A 65 7.40 8.37 -3.49
CA VAL A 65 7.80 8.24 -2.09
C VAL A 65 8.60 9.44 -1.57
N PHE A 66 9.39 10.10 -2.41
CA PHE A 66 10.18 11.28 -2.03
C PHE A 66 9.33 12.53 -1.74
N GLU A 67 8.05 12.52 -2.12
CA GLU A 67 7.10 13.59 -1.83
C GLU A 67 6.35 13.36 -0.51
N ILE A 68 6.51 12.18 0.09
CA ILE A 68 5.78 11.76 1.28
C ILE A 68 6.56 12.18 2.51
N SER A 69 5.90 12.93 3.40
CA SER A 69 6.49 13.42 4.64
C SER A 69 6.42 12.37 5.76
N ALA A 70 5.40 11.51 5.74
CA ALA A 70 5.22 10.43 6.70
C ALA A 70 4.38 9.28 6.12
N VAL A 71 4.60 8.08 6.63
CA VAL A 71 3.77 6.89 6.38
C VAL A 71 3.15 6.44 7.70
N VAL A 72 1.85 6.11 7.69
CA VAL A 72 1.09 5.69 8.88
C VAL A 72 0.28 4.44 8.57
#